data_AF-A0A7X6NCX5-F1
#
_entry.id   AF-A0A7X6NCX5-F1
#
_cell.length_a   1.000
_cell.length_b   1.000
_cell.length_c   1.000
_cell.angle_alpha   90.00
_cell.angle_beta   90.00
_cell.angle_gamma   90.00
#
_symmetry.space_group_name_H-M   'P 1'
#
loop_
_entity.id
_entity.type
_entity.pdbx_description
1 polymer ?
#
loop_
_entity_poly.entity_id
_entity_poly.type
_entity_poly.pdbx_seq_one_letter_code
_entity_poly.pdbx_strand_id
1 'polypeptide(L)'
;MKKADIIKQLKQLQEIKPDDEWRNLSKNQLLSQISTINNNPERLKSEKLPIFVFSRSYKMASVFCAIMLLFSGIIGIAQSASIDNPFYSVKIGLEKMVVAVAPEELQMDLKMALTQQIVSDLTKTSGDLENQLAIQTVKKNLDEIAIQLQNIDHPSEVAMISDKVQQKTSQIKNELKQVPVDKINTEIKNSFQSLENQVGAVESQAFALKSQAEEKINNCPAYLEQDLIQLKQKIELSNPSTSTLNQLQKINDYLVNNRCIDALVILDNLQKQLDN
;
A
#
# COMPACT_ATOMS: atom_id res chain seq x y z
N MET A 1 8.88 39.08 57.04
CA MET A 1 8.58 37.73 57.57
C MET A 1 9.70 36.78 57.18
N LYS A 2 10.27 36.03 58.12
CA LYS A 2 11.43 35.18 57.87
C LYS A 2 10.95 33.83 57.31
N LYS A 3 11.71 33.25 56.37
CA LYS A 3 11.42 31.96 55.69
C LYS A 3 11.11 30.81 56.66
N ALA A 4 11.65 30.89 57.88
CA ALA A 4 11.40 29.93 58.95
C ALA A 4 9.94 29.95 59.48
N ASP A 5 9.27 31.11 59.49
CA ASP A 5 7.89 31.22 59.98
C ASP A 5 6.89 30.57 59.02
N ILE A 6 7.14 30.69 57.70
CA ILE A 6 6.31 30.08 56.67
C ILE A 6 6.43 28.55 56.69
N ILE A 7 7.64 28.03 56.91
CA ILE A 7 7.88 26.58 57.03
C ILE A 7 7.21 26.03 58.30
N LYS A 8 7.17 26.81 59.38
CA LYS A 8 6.50 26.42 60.63
C LYS A 8 4.98 26.39 60.48
N GLN A 9 4.39 27.35 59.75
CA GLN A 9 2.96 27.36 59.43
C GLN A 9 2.56 26.21 58.47
N LEU A 10 3.39 25.89 57.48
CA LEU A 10 3.17 24.75 56.58
C LEU A 10 3.24 23.41 57.32
N LYS A 11 4.15 23.25 58.28
CA LYS A 11 4.19 22.05 59.12
C LYS A 11 2.97 21.91 60.02
N GLN A 12 2.47 23.01 60.59
CA GLN A 12 1.23 22.98 61.38
C GLN A 12 -0.01 22.61 60.55
N LEU A 13 -0.05 22.98 59.26
CA LEU A 13 -1.15 22.59 58.34
C LEU A 13 -1.07 21.11 57.91
N GLN A 14 0.13 20.54 57.81
CA GLN A 14 0.32 19.11 57.49
C GLN A 14 -0.02 18.18 58.66
N GLU A 15 -0.07 18.70 59.89
CA GLU A 15 -0.34 17.94 61.11
C GLU A 15 -1.81 17.93 61.53
N ILE A 16 -2.71 18.58 60.78
CA ILE A 16 -4.16 18.46 60.98
C ILE A 16 -4.59 17.08 60.50
N LYS A 17 -4.34 16.05 61.33
CA LYS A 17 -5.06 14.79 61.22
C LYS A 17 -6.54 15.08 61.42
N PRO A 18 -7.44 14.61 60.54
CA PRO A 18 -8.86 14.78 60.76
C PRO A 18 -9.22 14.07 62.07
N ASP A 19 -9.78 14.83 63.01
CA ASP A 19 -10.25 14.31 64.28
C ASP A 19 -11.29 13.19 64.03
N ASP A 20 -11.37 12.21 64.93
CA ASP A 20 -12.28 11.07 64.75
C ASP A 20 -13.75 11.53 64.66
N GLU A 21 -14.05 12.69 65.26
CA GLU A 21 -15.33 13.37 65.13
C GLU A 21 -15.60 13.86 63.69
N TRP A 22 -14.58 14.41 63.01
CA TRP A 22 -14.66 14.85 61.61
C TRP A 22 -14.83 13.67 60.64
N ARG A 23 -14.15 12.55 60.93
CA ARG A 23 -14.31 11.30 60.16
C ARG A 23 -15.70 10.69 60.33
N ASN A 24 -16.24 10.70 61.55
CA ASN A 24 -17.59 10.20 61.82
C ASN A 24 -18.67 11.10 61.23
N LEU A 25 -18.52 12.42 61.28
CA LEU A 25 -19.41 13.37 60.60
C LEU A 25 -19.43 13.13 59.09
N SER A 26 -18.27 13.04 58.47
CA SER A 26 -18.16 12.80 57.02
C SER A 26 -18.77 11.45 56.61
N LYS A 27 -18.57 10.40 57.40
CA LYS A 27 -19.15 9.08 57.16
C LYS A 27 -20.67 9.09 57.31
N ASN A 28 -21.20 9.75 58.35
CA ASN A 28 -22.64 9.84 58.59
C ASN A 28 -23.34 10.74 57.56
N GLN A 29 -22.65 11.76 57.04
CA GLN A 29 -23.17 12.64 56.00
C GLN A 29 -23.21 11.93 54.63
N LEU A 30 -22.20 11.11 54.32
CA LEU A 30 -22.20 10.25 53.13
C LEU A 30 -23.26 9.14 53.23
N LEU A 31 -23.36 8.47 54.39
CA LEU A 31 -24.35 7.41 54.58
C LEU A 31 -25.79 7.94 54.61
N SER A 32 -26.03 9.14 55.13
CA SER A 32 -27.37 9.76 55.12
C SER A 32 -27.79 10.21 53.71
N GLN A 33 -26.85 10.62 52.86
CA GLN A 33 -27.10 10.87 51.43
C GLN A 33 -27.43 9.55 50.70
N ILE A 34 -26.73 8.46 51.00
CA ILE A 34 -27.01 7.15 50.40
C ILE A 34 -28.36 6.58 50.89
N SER A 35 -28.73 6.80 52.16
CA SER A 35 -30.02 6.34 52.69
C SER A 35 -31.21 7.17 52.20
N THR A 36 -31.02 8.46 51.87
CA THR A 36 -32.07 9.28 51.23
C THR A 36 -32.26 8.95 49.76
N ILE A 37 -31.23 8.41 49.09
CA ILE A 37 -31.34 7.91 47.70
C ILE A 37 -32.16 6.61 47.63
N ASN A 38 -32.07 5.74 48.65
CA ASN A 38 -32.71 4.41 48.59
C ASN A 38 -34.17 4.35 49.08
N ASN A 39 -34.65 5.34 49.84
CA ASN A 39 -35.95 5.26 50.53
C ASN A 39 -37.06 6.14 49.92
N ASN A 40 -36.86 6.70 48.72
CA ASN A 40 -37.86 7.56 48.07
C ASN A 40 -38.42 6.88 46.80
N PRO A 41 -39.47 6.04 46.91
CA PRO A 41 -39.97 5.23 45.80
C PRO A 41 -40.63 6.03 44.66
N GLU A 42 -40.84 7.33 44.82
CA GLU A 42 -41.42 8.19 43.78
C GLU A 42 -40.39 8.73 42.77
N ARG A 43 -39.09 8.75 43.08
CA ARG A 43 -38.05 9.17 42.10
C ARG A 43 -37.62 8.07 41.13
N LEU A 44 -37.91 6.81 41.43
CA LEU A 44 -37.63 5.66 40.55
C LEU A 44 -38.54 5.59 39.31
N LYS A 45 -39.55 6.46 39.19
CA LYS A 45 -40.50 6.44 38.05
C LYS A 45 -40.25 7.49 36.96
N SER A 46 -39.23 8.34 37.05
CA SER A 46 -38.97 9.29 35.98
C SER A 46 -37.50 9.73 35.91
N GLU A 47 -36.60 8.79 35.75
CA GLU A 47 -35.36 9.06 35.02
C GLU A 47 -35.43 8.31 33.70
N LYS A 48 -35.97 9.00 32.70
CA LYS A 48 -35.69 8.66 31.31
C LYS A 48 -34.18 8.73 31.18
N LEU A 49 -33.53 7.57 31.08
CA LEU A 49 -32.15 7.43 30.62
C LEU A 49 -31.97 8.41 29.45
N PRO A 50 -30.88 9.20 29.38
CA PRO A 50 -30.61 9.99 28.19
C PRO A 50 -30.45 9.00 27.04
N ILE A 51 -31.51 8.84 26.25
CA ILE A 51 -31.46 8.08 25.02
C ILE A 51 -30.58 8.93 24.12
N PHE A 52 -29.30 8.55 24.04
CA PHE A 52 -28.42 9.05 22.99
C PHE A 52 -29.01 8.55 21.67
N VAL A 53 -29.88 9.37 21.08
CA VAL A 53 -30.41 9.15 19.73
C VAL A 53 -29.30 9.52 18.77
N PHE A 54 -28.29 8.66 18.65
CA PHE A 54 -27.43 8.68 17.49
C PHE A 54 -28.33 8.42 16.28
N SER A 55 -28.36 9.37 15.34
CA SER A 55 -29.03 9.17 14.06
C SER A 55 -28.52 7.87 13.42
N ARG A 56 -29.31 7.26 12.53
CA ARG A 56 -28.94 6.00 11.87
C ARG A 56 -27.56 6.07 11.19
N SER A 57 -27.15 7.26 10.72
CA SER A 57 -25.82 7.55 10.18
C SER A 57 -24.70 7.54 11.25
N TYR A 58 -24.92 8.09 12.44
CA TYR A 58 -23.92 8.05 13.52
C TYR A 58 -23.76 6.68 14.16
N LYS A 59 -24.81 5.84 14.17
CA LYS A 59 -24.68 4.44 14.63
C LYS A 59 -23.77 3.62 13.71
N MET A 60 -23.81 3.88 12.40
CA MET A 60 -22.88 3.24 11.46
C MET A 60 -21.46 3.78 11.63
N ALA A 61 -21.31 5.10 11.83
CA ALA A 61 -20.01 5.72 12.06
C ALA A 61 -19.37 5.29 13.39
N SER A 62 -20.15 5.14 14.46
CA SER A 62 -19.65 4.68 15.76
C SER A 62 -19.27 3.21 15.75
N VAL A 63 -20.01 2.37 15.01
CA VAL A 63 -19.64 0.98 14.76
C VAL A 63 -18.34 0.92 13.92
N PHE A 64 -18.22 1.74 12.87
CA PHE A 64 -16.97 1.83 12.11
C PHE A 64 -15.78 2.33 12.95
N CYS A 65 -15.97 3.32 13.82
CA CYS A 65 -14.93 3.80 14.71
C CYS A 65 -14.58 2.79 15.81
N ALA A 66 -15.56 2.08 16.38
CA ALA A 66 -15.33 1.04 17.36
C ALA A 66 -14.60 -0.15 16.73
N ILE A 67 -14.97 -0.54 15.51
CA ILE A 67 -14.24 -1.52 14.70
C ILE A 67 -12.81 -1.02 14.46
N MET A 68 -12.62 0.20 13.93
CA MET A 68 -11.29 0.77 13.70
C MET A 68 -10.43 0.86 14.98
N LEU A 69 -11.02 1.17 16.14
CA LEU A 69 -10.32 1.22 17.42
C LEU A 69 -10.01 -0.17 17.99
N LEU A 70 -10.86 -1.17 17.75
CA LEU A 70 -10.59 -2.56 18.12
C LEU A 70 -9.52 -3.20 17.20
N PHE A 71 -9.47 -2.77 15.94
CA PHE A 71 -8.48 -3.24 14.97
C PHE A 71 -7.20 -2.40 14.94
N SER A 72 -7.15 -1.19 15.50
CA SER A 72 -5.94 -0.36 15.54
C SER A 72 -4.79 -1.01 16.31
N GLY A 73 -5.09 -1.71 17.40
CA GLY A 73 -4.12 -2.52 18.14
C GLY A 73 -3.59 -3.69 17.30
N ILE A 74 -4.44 -4.29 16.47
CA ILE A 74 -4.08 -5.39 15.56
C ILE A 74 -3.22 -4.87 14.41
N ILE A 75 -3.49 -3.67 13.90
CA ILE A 75 -2.69 -3.03 12.83
C ILE A 75 -1.26 -2.74 13.30
N GLY A 76 -1.07 -2.21 14.51
CA GLY A 76 0.27 -1.95 15.06
C GLY A 76 1.10 -3.22 15.30
N ILE A 77 0.45 -4.30 15.73
CA ILE A 77 1.10 -5.60 15.96
C ILE A 77 1.32 -6.34 14.63
N ALA A 78 0.43 -6.20 13.66
CA ALA A 78 0.56 -6.82 12.33
C ALA A 78 1.69 -6.18 11.51
N GLN A 79 1.92 -4.87 11.60
CA GLN A 79 3.03 -4.22 10.88
C GLN A 79 4.42 -4.69 11.37
N SER A 80 4.52 -5.10 12.64
CA SER A 80 5.74 -5.66 13.23
C SER A 80 5.76 -7.19 13.25
N ALA A 81 4.72 -7.85 12.70
CA ALA A 81 4.65 -9.31 12.66
C ALA A 81 5.78 -9.86 11.78
N SER A 82 6.56 -10.77 12.35
CA SER A 82 7.54 -11.57 11.62
C SER A 82 6.83 -12.58 10.71
N ILE A 83 7.57 -13.07 9.71
CA ILE A 83 7.05 -14.03 8.75
C ILE A 83 6.65 -15.38 9.35
N ASP A 84 7.15 -15.68 10.56
CA ASP A 84 6.85 -16.89 11.33
C ASP A 84 5.58 -16.71 12.20
N ASN A 85 4.88 -15.57 12.14
CA ASN A 85 3.72 -15.25 12.97
C ASN A 85 2.39 -15.42 12.18
N PRO A 86 1.33 -16.02 12.76
CA PRO A 86 0.02 -16.14 12.10
C PRO A 86 -0.62 -14.79 11.68
N PHE A 87 -0.26 -13.69 12.34
CA PHE A 87 -0.73 -12.35 11.95
C PHE A 87 -0.07 -11.80 10.68
N TYR A 88 0.95 -12.48 10.12
CA TYR A 88 1.60 -12.07 8.88
C TYR A 88 0.64 -12.05 7.67
N SER A 89 -0.32 -12.97 7.63
CA SER A 89 -1.39 -12.96 6.61
C SER A 89 -2.23 -11.69 6.67
N VAL A 90 -2.45 -11.14 7.87
CA VAL A 90 -3.18 -9.88 8.06
C VAL A 90 -2.32 -8.70 7.58
N LYS A 91 -1.02 -8.71 7.86
CA LYS A 91 -0.05 -7.72 7.34
C LYS A 91 -0.10 -7.64 5.81
N ILE A 92 0.06 -8.79 5.13
CA ILE A 92 -0.01 -8.87 3.67
C ILE A 92 -1.38 -8.39 3.16
N GLY A 93 -2.48 -8.77 3.83
CA GLY A 93 -3.83 -8.34 3.46
C GLY A 93 -4.01 -6.83 3.49
N LEU A 94 -3.51 -6.17 4.54
CA LEU A 94 -3.54 -4.72 4.68
C LEU A 94 -2.68 -4.03 3.60
N GLU A 95 -1.47 -4.53 3.35
CA GLU A 95 -0.57 -3.95 2.34
C GLU A 95 -1.13 -4.11 0.92
N LYS A 96 -1.80 -5.23 0.61
CA LYS A 96 -2.54 -5.41 -0.65
C LYS A 96 -3.70 -4.44 -0.78
N MET A 97 -4.41 -4.13 0.31
CA MET A 97 -5.49 -3.15 0.29
C MET A 97 -4.94 -1.74 0.00
N VAL A 98 -3.79 -1.37 0.57
CA VAL A 98 -3.11 -0.11 0.26
C VAL A 98 -2.76 -0.03 -1.23
N VAL A 99 -2.22 -1.11 -1.80
CA VAL A 99 -1.92 -1.19 -3.24
C VAL A 99 -3.19 -1.05 -4.09
N ALA A 100 -4.29 -1.71 -3.70
CA ALA A 100 -5.53 -1.73 -4.47
C ALA A 100 -6.28 -0.38 -4.49
N VAL A 101 -6.12 0.42 -3.43
CA VAL A 101 -6.74 1.75 -3.33
C VAL A 101 -5.82 2.86 -3.87
N ALA A 102 -4.55 2.54 -4.15
CA ALA A 102 -3.61 3.50 -4.69
C ALA A 102 -3.94 3.87 -6.15
N PRO A 103 -3.63 5.11 -6.56
CA PRO A 103 -3.69 5.54 -7.95
C PRO A 103 -2.87 4.61 -8.86
N GLU A 104 -3.35 4.41 -10.10
CA GLU A 104 -2.79 3.44 -11.05
C GLU A 104 -1.30 3.69 -11.31
N GLU A 105 -0.89 4.95 -11.39
CA GLU A 105 0.49 5.38 -11.58
C GLU A 105 1.44 4.97 -10.44
N LEU A 106 0.91 4.69 -9.24
CA LEU A 106 1.69 4.26 -8.08
C LEU A 106 1.63 2.75 -7.83
N GLN A 107 0.71 2.03 -8.47
CA GLN A 107 0.46 0.62 -8.16
C GLN A 107 1.69 -0.26 -8.43
N MET A 108 2.39 -0.05 -9.55
CA MET A 108 3.57 -0.84 -9.88
C MET A 108 4.68 -0.66 -8.83
N ASP A 109 4.93 0.59 -8.42
CA ASP A 109 5.92 0.93 -7.41
C ASP A 109 5.59 0.35 -6.04
N LEU A 110 4.32 0.41 -5.64
CA LEU A 110 3.84 -0.17 -4.38
C LEU A 110 3.91 -1.70 -4.39
N LYS A 111 3.53 -2.35 -5.50
CA LYS A 111 3.70 -3.80 -5.67
C LYS A 111 5.17 -4.20 -5.55
N MET A 112 6.06 -3.44 -6.17
CA MET A 112 7.50 -3.72 -6.11
C MET A 112 8.07 -3.49 -4.71
N ALA A 113 7.64 -2.45 -4.00
CA ALA A 113 8.03 -2.20 -2.61
C ALA A 113 7.54 -3.32 -1.68
N LEU A 114 6.28 -3.76 -1.85
CA LEU A 114 5.71 -4.88 -1.11
C LEU A 114 6.50 -6.18 -1.37
N THR A 115 6.83 -6.46 -2.63
CA THR A 115 7.64 -7.61 -3.03
C THR A 115 9.01 -7.60 -2.34
N GLN A 116 9.71 -6.45 -2.38
CA GLN A 116 11.00 -6.29 -1.73
C GLN A 116 10.90 -6.44 -0.20
N GLN A 117 9.85 -5.89 0.41
CA GLN A 117 9.62 -6.03 1.84
C GLN A 117 9.39 -7.49 2.24
N ILE A 118 8.54 -8.23 1.50
CA ILE A 118 8.28 -9.65 1.78
C ILE A 118 9.58 -10.47 1.63
N VAL A 119 10.40 -10.19 0.62
CA VAL A 119 11.70 -10.84 0.44
C VAL A 119 12.64 -10.53 1.60
N SER A 120 12.71 -9.27 2.04
CA SER A 120 13.46 -8.90 3.24
C SER A 120 12.97 -9.63 4.49
N ASP A 121 11.66 -9.78 4.66
CA ASP A 121 11.07 -10.53 5.77
C ASP A 121 11.43 -12.04 5.69
N LEU A 122 11.44 -12.62 4.49
CA LEU A 122 11.89 -14.00 4.23
C LEU A 122 13.36 -14.22 4.63
N THR A 123 14.24 -13.22 4.48
CA THR A 123 15.65 -13.36 4.91
C THR A 123 15.82 -13.45 6.43
N LYS A 124 14.84 -12.96 7.20
CA LYS A 124 14.88 -12.87 8.67
C LYS A 124 14.19 -14.04 9.37
N THR A 125 13.63 -14.99 8.62
CA THR A 125 12.96 -16.18 9.17
C THR A 125 13.93 -17.07 9.95
N SER A 126 13.42 -17.71 11.01
CA SER A 126 14.18 -18.63 11.84
C SER A 126 14.25 -20.07 11.31
N GLY A 127 13.52 -20.38 10.22
CA GLY A 127 13.62 -21.65 9.49
C GLY A 127 12.31 -22.44 9.38
N ASP A 128 11.23 -22.00 10.04
CA ASP A 128 9.91 -22.61 9.90
C ASP A 128 9.03 -21.73 9.00
N LEU A 129 9.26 -21.86 7.69
CA LEU A 129 8.65 -20.98 6.69
C LEU A 129 7.19 -21.37 6.39
N GLU A 130 6.29 -21.33 7.38
CA GLU A 130 4.88 -21.74 7.16
C GLU A 130 4.12 -20.88 6.14
N ASN A 131 4.68 -19.76 5.68
CA ASN A 131 3.97 -18.81 4.83
C ASN A 131 4.27 -18.97 3.33
N GLN A 132 3.76 -20.06 2.74
CA GLN A 132 3.60 -20.21 1.27
C GLN A 132 2.88 -18.98 0.66
N LEU A 133 2.02 -18.31 1.43
CA LEU A 133 1.35 -17.06 1.07
C LEU A 133 2.32 -15.93 0.69
N ALA A 134 3.46 -15.83 1.39
CA ALA A 134 4.48 -14.81 1.13
C ALA A 134 5.09 -15.02 -0.27
N ILE A 135 5.55 -16.25 -0.52
CA ILE A 135 6.13 -16.67 -1.81
C ILE A 135 5.13 -16.46 -2.95
N GLN A 136 3.88 -16.91 -2.78
CA GLN A 136 2.83 -16.73 -3.79
C GLN A 136 2.51 -15.25 -4.05
N THR A 137 2.52 -14.42 -3.00
CA THR A 137 2.29 -12.97 -3.14
C THR A 137 3.40 -12.30 -3.93
N VAL A 138 4.65 -12.63 -3.64
CA VAL A 138 5.82 -12.12 -4.39
C VAL A 138 5.71 -12.54 -5.86
N LYS A 139 5.43 -13.82 -6.14
CA LYS A 139 5.25 -14.31 -7.52
C LYS A 139 4.14 -13.56 -8.26
N LYS A 140 2.96 -13.44 -7.65
CA LYS A 140 1.81 -12.75 -8.24
C LYS A 140 2.13 -11.27 -8.52
N ASN A 141 2.77 -10.57 -7.59
CA ASN A 141 3.16 -9.18 -7.80
C ASN A 141 4.15 -9.06 -8.98
N LEU A 142 5.12 -9.96 -9.07
CA LEU A 142 6.10 -9.99 -10.17
C LEU A 142 5.44 -10.29 -11.52
N ASP A 143 4.49 -11.23 -11.57
CA ASP A 143 3.68 -11.51 -12.77
C ASP A 143 2.89 -10.27 -13.22
N GLU A 144 2.21 -9.60 -12.28
CA GLU A 144 1.44 -8.40 -12.58
C GLU A 144 2.33 -7.24 -13.04
N ILE A 145 3.50 -7.06 -12.44
CA ILE A 145 4.49 -6.06 -12.88
C ILE A 145 4.96 -6.37 -14.30
N ALA A 146 5.26 -7.64 -14.60
CA ALA A 146 5.69 -8.06 -15.93
C ALA A 146 4.61 -7.79 -17.00
N ILE A 147 3.34 -8.03 -16.68
CA ILE A 147 2.21 -7.73 -17.57
C ILE A 147 2.06 -6.22 -17.74
N GLN A 148 2.07 -5.45 -16.65
CA GLN A 148 1.96 -3.99 -16.70
C GLN A 148 3.08 -3.37 -17.53
N LEU A 149 4.31 -3.89 -17.42
CA LEU A 149 5.47 -3.40 -18.18
C LEU A 149 5.32 -3.60 -19.70
N GLN A 150 4.66 -4.67 -20.13
CA GLN A 150 4.37 -4.92 -21.56
C GLN A 150 3.30 -3.98 -22.13
N ASN A 151 2.43 -3.45 -21.28
CA ASN A 151 1.30 -2.63 -21.69
C ASN A 151 1.62 -1.12 -21.75
N ILE A 152 2.85 -0.72 -21.46
CA ILE A 152 3.27 0.68 -21.53
C ILE A 152 3.55 1.03 -23.00
N ASP A 153 2.78 1.95 -23.55
CA ASP A 153 2.90 2.32 -24.96
C ASP A 153 4.11 3.22 -25.26
N HIS A 154 4.51 4.07 -24.32
CA HIS A 154 5.51 5.11 -24.58
C HIS A 154 6.96 4.59 -24.41
N PRO A 155 7.81 4.54 -25.46
CA PRO A 155 9.15 3.95 -25.38
C PRO A 155 10.04 4.54 -24.28
N SER A 156 10.03 5.87 -24.08
CA SER A 156 10.83 6.49 -23.00
C SER A 156 10.39 6.06 -21.60
N GLU A 157 9.08 5.83 -21.42
CA GLU A 157 8.52 5.40 -20.16
C GLU A 157 8.82 3.91 -19.93
N VAL A 158 8.69 3.08 -20.98
CA VAL A 158 9.12 1.67 -20.97
C VAL A 158 10.58 1.57 -20.56
N ALA A 159 11.49 2.33 -21.17
CA ALA A 159 12.92 2.27 -20.85
C ALA A 159 13.21 2.64 -19.38
N MET A 160 12.62 3.74 -18.91
CA MET A 160 12.79 4.22 -17.53
C MET A 160 12.24 3.24 -16.49
N ILE A 161 11.00 2.77 -16.68
CA ILE A 161 10.35 1.86 -15.75
C ILE A 161 11.02 0.48 -15.80
N SER A 162 11.40 0.00 -16.98
CA SER A 162 12.11 -1.27 -17.14
C SER A 162 13.47 -1.26 -16.45
N ASP A 163 14.22 -0.15 -16.51
CA ASP A 163 15.47 0.01 -15.77
C ASP A 163 15.26 -0.09 -14.25
N LYS A 164 14.24 0.60 -13.74
CA LYS A 164 13.86 0.55 -12.31
C LYS A 164 13.43 -0.85 -11.89
N VAL A 165 12.62 -1.52 -12.71
CA VAL A 165 12.17 -2.90 -12.47
C VAL A 165 13.38 -3.83 -12.47
N GLN A 166 14.27 -3.73 -13.46
CA GLN A 166 15.49 -4.53 -13.53
C GLN A 166 16.33 -4.36 -12.26
N GLN A 167 16.64 -3.12 -11.87
CA GLN A 167 17.45 -2.83 -10.68
C GLN A 167 16.85 -3.43 -9.40
N LYS A 168 15.53 -3.25 -9.19
CA LYS A 168 14.84 -3.79 -8.02
C LYS A 168 14.74 -5.32 -8.05
N THR A 169 14.55 -5.91 -9.22
CA THR A 169 14.49 -7.37 -9.38
C THR A 169 15.86 -8.01 -9.15
N SER A 170 16.95 -7.37 -9.57
CA SER A 170 18.32 -7.79 -9.23
C SER A 170 18.60 -7.71 -7.73
N GLN A 171 18.09 -6.68 -7.02
CA GLN A 171 18.18 -6.59 -5.57
C GLN A 171 17.43 -7.76 -4.91
N ILE A 172 16.17 -7.99 -5.30
CA ILE A 172 15.36 -9.11 -4.82
C ILE A 172 16.07 -10.44 -5.04
N LYS A 173 16.66 -10.67 -6.22
CA LYS A 173 17.43 -11.87 -6.55
C LYS A 173 18.62 -12.08 -5.61
N ASN A 174 19.30 -11.01 -5.21
CA ASN A 174 20.42 -11.08 -4.28
C ASN A 174 19.97 -11.30 -2.83
N GLU A 175 18.86 -10.69 -2.42
CA GLU A 175 18.25 -10.91 -1.11
C GLU A 175 17.73 -12.35 -0.97
N LEU A 176 17.13 -12.92 -2.01
CA LEU A 176 16.64 -14.30 -2.01
C LEU A 176 17.75 -15.32 -1.73
N LYS A 177 18.97 -15.10 -2.22
CA LYS A 177 20.12 -15.97 -1.93
C LYS A 177 20.49 -16.03 -0.44
N GLN A 178 20.04 -15.06 0.36
CA GLN A 178 20.32 -14.99 1.79
C GLN A 178 19.25 -15.71 2.64
N VAL A 179 18.15 -16.16 2.01
CA VAL A 179 17.10 -16.90 2.70
C VAL A 179 17.65 -18.27 3.11
N PRO A 180 17.49 -18.71 4.37
CA PRO A 180 18.04 -19.98 4.86
C PRO A 180 17.22 -21.20 4.37
N VAL A 181 17.27 -21.49 3.08
CA VAL A 181 16.47 -22.55 2.41
C VAL A 181 16.80 -23.97 2.91
N ASP A 182 18.00 -24.20 3.43
CA ASP A 182 18.45 -25.51 3.89
C ASP A 182 17.73 -26.00 5.16
N LYS A 183 17.04 -25.11 5.87
CA LYS A 183 16.24 -25.44 7.07
C LYS A 183 14.78 -25.75 6.75
N ILE A 184 14.39 -25.67 5.49
CA ILE A 184 13.00 -25.66 5.03
C ILE A 184 12.57 -27.05 4.52
N ASN A 185 11.27 -27.34 4.63
CA ASN A 185 10.67 -28.55 4.05
C ASN A 185 10.79 -28.61 2.51
N THR A 186 10.57 -29.79 1.94
CA THR A 186 10.72 -30.06 0.50
C THR A 186 9.69 -29.35 -0.40
N GLU A 187 8.48 -29.10 0.07
CA GLU A 187 7.40 -28.47 -0.72
C GLU A 187 7.64 -26.96 -0.91
N ILE A 188 8.06 -26.29 0.15
CA ILE A 188 8.40 -24.87 0.13
C ILE A 188 9.69 -24.65 -0.66
N LYS A 189 10.65 -25.59 -0.61
CA LYS A 189 11.87 -25.52 -1.44
C LYS A 189 11.54 -25.44 -2.94
N ASN A 190 10.58 -26.22 -3.42
CA ASN A 190 10.11 -26.15 -4.81
C ASN A 190 9.45 -24.80 -5.13
N SER A 191 8.62 -24.30 -4.20
CA SER A 191 7.98 -22.99 -4.33
C SER A 191 9.00 -21.84 -4.36
N PHE A 192 10.07 -21.95 -3.56
CA PHE A 192 11.16 -21.00 -3.51
C PHE A 192 11.99 -21.01 -4.80
N GLN A 193 12.36 -22.18 -5.30
CA GLN A 193 13.06 -22.30 -6.58
C GLN A 193 12.20 -21.75 -7.73
N SER A 194 10.88 -21.97 -7.69
CA SER A 194 9.96 -21.37 -8.65
C SER A 194 9.92 -19.84 -8.55
N LEU A 195 10.04 -19.28 -7.35
CA LEU A 195 10.14 -17.84 -7.14
C LEU A 195 11.47 -17.28 -7.69
N GLU A 196 12.60 -17.94 -7.44
CA GLU A 196 13.89 -17.52 -8.01
C GLU A 196 13.86 -17.49 -9.53
N ASN A 197 13.27 -18.52 -10.14
CA ASN A 197 13.06 -18.57 -11.59
C ASN A 197 12.17 -17.41 -12.08
N GLN A 198 11.09 -17.13 -11.35
CA GLN A 198 10.18 -16.01 -11.67
C GLN A 198 10.90 -14.66 -11.62
N VAL A 199 11.70 -14.42 -10.58
CA VAL A 199 12.51 -13.21 -10.44
C VAL A 199 13.49 -13.08 -11.61
N GLY A 200 14.17 -14.17 -11.98
CA GLY A 200 15.07 -14.19 -13.14
C GLY A 200 14.34 -13.91 -14.46
N ALA A 201 13.12 -14.45 -14.63
CA ALA A 201 12.30 -14.20 -15.81
C ALA A 201 11.90 -12.72 -15.93
N VAL A 202 11.41 -12.11 -14.84
CA VAL A 202 11.03 -10.69 -14.82
C VAL A 202 12.24 -9.78 -15.04
N GLU A 203 13.39 -10.08 -14.42
CA GLU A 203 14.64 -9.35 -14.65
C GLU A 203 15.05 -9.38 -16.14
N SER A 204 14.98 -10.56 -16.76
CA SER A 204 15.35 -10.75 -18.17
C SER A 204 14.36 -10.05 -19.10
N GLN A 205 13.07 -10.10 -18.79
CA GLN A 205 12.02 -9.44 -19.55
C GLN A 205 12.16 -7.91 -19.47
N ALA A 206 12.40 -7.36 -18.27
CA ALA A 206 12.63 -5.93 -18.11
C ALA A 206 13.86 -5.47 -18.90
N PHE A 207 14.94 -6.25 -18.88
CA PHE A 207 16.13 -5.96 -19.69
C PHE A 207 15.82 -5.95 -21.20
N ALA A 208 15.04 -6.93 -21.68
CA ALA A 208 14.64 -7.01 -23.09
C ALA A 208 13.78 -5.81 -23.51
N LEU A 209 12.78 -5.45 -22.71
CA LEU A 209 11.90 -4.29 -22.96
C LEU A 209 12.67 -2.98 -22.92
N LYS A 210 13.59 -2.82 -21.97
CA LYS A 210 14.50 -1.68 -21.91
C LYS A 210 15.33 -1.58 -23.19
N SER A 211 15.98 -2.67 -23.60
CA SER A 211 16.84 -2.67 -24.79
C SER A 211 16.07 -2.33 -26.06
N GLN A 212 14.86 -2.89 -26.22
CA GLN A 212 13.98 -2.60 -27.35
C GLN A 212 13.52 -1.15 -27.34
N ALA A 213 13.18 -0.61 -26.17
CA ALA A 213 12.77 0.78 -26.04
C ALA A 213 13.93 1.75 -26.34
N GLU A 214 15.13 1.48 -25.84
CA GLU A 214 16.34 2.24 -26.14
C GLU A 214 16.69 2.18 -27.64
N GLU A 215 16.52 1.03 -28.29
CA GLU A 215 16.68 0.91 -29.75
C GLU A 215 15.69 1.80 -30.50
N LYS A 216 14.39 1.77 -30.14
CA LYS A 216 13.37 2.65 -30.73
C LYS A 216 13.68 4.13 -30.50
N ILE A 217 14.19 4.49 -29.33
CA ILE A 217 14.55 5.88 -28.99
C ILE A 217 15.73 6.34 -29.83
N ASN A 218 16.81 5.55 -29.88
CA ASN A 218 18.05 5.92 -30.55
C ASN A 218 17.90 5.91 -32.08
N ASN A 219 17.06 5.04 -32.63
CA ASN A 219 16.81 4.89 -34.06
C ASN A 219 15.44 5.43 -34.49
N CYS A 220 14.84 6.33 -33.71
CA CYS A 220 13.48 6.84 -33.93
C CYS A 220 13.18 7.28 -35.38
N PRO A 221 14.08 8.00 -36.09
CA PRO A 221 13.84 8.38 -37.49
C PRO A 221 13.62 7.19 -38.43
N ALA A 222 14.35 6.10 -38.24
CA ALA A 222 14.25 4.90 -39.09
C ALA A 222 12.94 4.14 -38.85
N TYR A 223 12.54 3.98 -37.59
CA TYR A 223 11.25 3.36 -37.25
C TYR A 223 10.08 4.19 -37.76
N LEU A 224 10.14 5.51 -37.59
CA LEU A 224 9.11 6.42 -38.05
C LEU A 224 8.95 6.39 -39.58
N GLU A 225 10.05 6.33 -40.34
CA GLU A 225 10.01 6.18 -41.79
C GLU A 225 9.36 4.86 -42.21
N GLN A 226 9.76 3.76 -41.57
CA GLN A 226 9.18 2.44 -41.83
C GLN A 226 7.67 2.41 -41.56
N ASP A 227 7.24 2.95 -40.42
CA ASP A 227 5.84 2.94 -40.00
C ASP A 227 4.96 3.88 -40.85
N LEU A 228 5.52 4.98 -41.34
CA LEU A 228 4.85 5.86 -42.30
C LEU A 228 4.68 5.19 -43.67
N ILE A 229 5.67 4.42 -44.14
CA ILE A 229 5.56 3.64 -45.39
C ILE A 229 4.44 2.61 -45.28
N GLN A 230 4.38 1.87 -44.17
CA GLN A 230 3.31 0.90 -43.92
C GLN A 230 1.94 1.57 -43.82
N LEU A 231 1.86 2.72 -43.14
CA LEU A 231 0.62 3.47 -43.03
C LEU A 231 0.14 3.98 -44.39
N LYS A 232 1.04 4.48 -45.24
CA LYS A 232 0.70 4.94 -46.59
C LYS A 232 0.06 3.83 -47.42
N GLN A 233 0.62 2.62 -47.37
CA GLN A 233 0.05 1.47 -48.06
C GLN A 233 -1.39 1.17 -47.57
N LYS A 234 -1.65 1.26 -46.27
CA LYS A 234 -2.98 1.01 -45.68
C LYS A 234 -4.00 2.11 -45.99
N ILE A 235 -3.59 3.38 -45.98
CA ILE A 235 -4.48 4.52 -46.30
C ILE A 235 -4.82 4.54 -47.80
N GLU A 236 -3.92 4.14 -48.70
CA GLU A 236 -4.26 4.01 -50.12
C GLU A 236 -5.33 2.93 -50.38
N LEU A 237 -5.53 2.00 -49.44
CA LEU A 237 -6.56 0.96 -49.47
C LEU A 237 -7.88 1.38 -48.78
N SER A 238 -7.93 2.50 -48.05
CA SER A 238 -9.08 2.91 -47.23
C SER A 238 -9.26 4.42 -47.18
N ASN A 239 -10.44 4.94 -47.50
CA ASN A 239 -10.74 6.39 -47.39
C ASN A 239 -10.51 6.86 -45.93
N PRO A 240 -9.54 7.76 -45.67
CA PRO A 240 -9.18 8.12 -44.31
C PRO A 240 -10.27 8.96 -43.64
N SER A 241 -10.55 8.66 -42.37
CA SER A 241 -11.49 9.44 -41.54
C SER A 241 -10.89 10.79 -41.13
N THR A 242 -11.73 11.75 -40.75
CA THR A 242 -11.30 13.05 -40.19
C THR A 242 -10.44 12.90 -38.94
N SER A 243 -10.66 11.83 -38.15
CA SER A 243 -9.84 11.52 -36.96
C SER A 243 -8.40 11.14 -37.35
N THR A 244 -8.26 10.31 -38.40
CA THR A 244 -6.98 9.87 -38.94
C THR A 244 -6.17 11.07 -39.47
N LEU A 245 -6.82 11.99 -40.17
CA LEU A 245 -6.19 13.22 -40.66
C LEU A 245 -5.69 14.11 -39.52
N ASN A 246 -6.46 14.26 -38.45
CA ASN A 246 -6.06 15.04 -37.28
C ASN A 246 -4.86 14.42 -36.54
N GLN A 247 -4.78 13.08 -36.46
CA GLN A 247 -3.63 12.39 -35.86
C GLN A 247 -2.37 12.52 -36.73
N LEU A 248 -2.51 12.44 -38.06
CA LEU A 248 -1.41 12.69 -39.01
C LEU A 248 -0.87 14.12 -38.91
N GLN A 249 -1.75 15.10 -38.74
CA GLN A 249 -1.33 16.49 -38.52
C GLN A 249 -0.55 16.63 -37.20
N LYS A 250 -1.00 15.98 -36.12
CA LYS A 250 -0.27 15.96 -34.84
C LYS A 250 1.10 15.29 -34.95
N ILE A 251 1.22 14.21 -35.72
CA ILE A 251 2.51 13.57 -36.02
C ILE A 251 3.46 14.58 -36.67
N ASN A 252 2.99 15.29 -37.69
CA ASN A 252 3.78 16.31 -38.37
C ASN A 252 4.21 17.45 -37.42
N ASP A 253 3.29 17.95 -36.59
CA ASP A 253 3.59 18.99 -35.60
C ASP A 253 4.65 18.52 -34.59
N TYR A 254 4.61 17.26 -34.15
CA TYR A 254 5.62 16.68 -33.26
C TYR A 254 6.97 16.50 -33.94
N LEU A 255 7.01 16.10 -35.21
CA LEU A 255 8.25 16.01 -35.98
C LEU A 255 8.93 17.38 -36.15
N VAL A 256 8.16 18.42 -36.48
CA VAL A 256 8.68 19.80 -36.60
C VAL A 256 9.26 20.32 -35.27
N ASN A 257 8.72 19.85 -34.14
CA ASN A 257 9.19 20.21 -32.80
C ASN A 257 10.25 19.26 -32.22
N ASN A 258 10.90 18.42 -33.04
CA ASN A 258 11.89 17.43 -32.62
C ASN A 258 11.39 16.38 -31.60
N ARG A 259 10.08 16.16 -31.55
CA ARG A 259 9.41 15.17 -30.67
C ARG A 259 9.17 13.86 -31.41
N CYS A 260 10.25 13.24 -31.87
CA CYS A 260 10.19 12.03 -32.69
C CYS A 260 9.47 10.86 -31.97
N ILE A 261 9.74 10.67 -30.68
CA ILE A 261 9.18 9.54 -29.90
C ILE A 261 7.66 9.71 -29.73
N ASP A 262 7.19 10.93 -29.43
CA ASP A 262 5.75 11.21 -29.33
C ASP A 262 5.04 11.00 -30.67
N ALA A 263 5.70 11.36 -31.78
CA ALA A 263 5.19 11.12 -33.12
C ALA A 263 5.08 9.61 -33.42
N LEU A 264 6.09 8.83 -33.02
CA LEU A 264 6.11 7.38 -33.15
C LEU A 264 4.96 6.72 -32.36
N VAL A 265 4.69 7.17 -31.13
CA VAL A 265 3.60 6.64 -30.31
C VAL A 265 2.22 6.90 -30.93
N ILE A 266 1.99 8.08 -31.48
CA ILE A 266 0.72 8.38 -32.18
C ILE A 266 0.59 7.49 -33.42
N LEU A 267 1.69 7.28 -34.14
CA LEU A 267 1.72 6.47 -35.36
C LEU A 267 1.44 4.98 -35.07
N ASP A 268 2.09 4.40 -34.05
CA ASP A 268 1.85 3.04 -33.56
C ASP A 268 0.37 2.85 -33.19
N ASN A 269 -0.21 3.81 -32.47
CA ASN A 269 -1.64 3.77 -32.09
C ASN A 269 -2.58 3.86 -33.30
N LEU A 270 -2.23 4.67 -34.30
CA LEU A 270 -3.02 4.84 -35.52
C LEU A 270 -3.01 3.55 -36.35
N GLN A 271 -1.87 2.86 -36.43
CA GLN A 271 -1.78 1.56 -37.09
C GLN A 271 -2.63 0.50 -36.36
N LYS A 272 -2.55 0.42 -35.02
CA LYS A 272 -3.41 -0.48 -34.21
C LYS A 272 -4.91 -0.23 -34.43
N GLN A 273 -5.31 1.01 -34.68
CA GLN A 273 -6.71 1.37 -34.97
C GLN A 273 -7.15 0.96 -36.37
N LEU A 274 -6.24 0.93 -37.34
CA LEU A 274 -6.53 0.52 -38.72
C LEU A 274 -6.51 -1.00 -38.90
N ASP A 275 -5.89 -1.74 -37.99
CA ASP A 275 -5.83 -3.21 -37.99
C ASP A 275 -7.05 -3.89 -37.32
N ASN A 276 -7.91 -3.10 -36.67
CA ASN A 276 -9.18 -3.54 -36.07
C ASN A 276 -10.38 -3.09 -36.91
#